data_AF-A0A7S2F1B0-F1
#
_entry.id   AF-A0A7S2F1B0-F1
#
_cell.length_a   1.000
_cell.length_b   1.000
_cell.length_c   1.000
_cell.angle_alpha   90.00
_cell.angle_beta   90.00
_cell.angle_gamma   90.00
#
_symmetry.space_group_name_H-M   'P 1'
#
loop_
_entity.id
_entity.type
_entity.pdbx_description
1 polymer ?
#
loop_
_entity_poly.entity_id
_entity_poly.type
_entity_poly.pdbx_seq_one_letter_code
_entity_poly.pdbx_strand_id
1 'polypeptide(L)'
;TDAAITIAPPQISRSQDVITTNEAEALASCKAWVSDVLVDKNVCPFTASPDYAAVGVKGVEPGAVLWQISDADDSVHALNAFWQIARDLACAPDSKSSAAMLLLPCYDDDFERFDVLCEQIEGAVVSSHVFLSLQAIFFHPQYSTPETLRYGHHHPPALMRESYTRLYNEKNEKKKSISLETARRAADFSRRMPNACINLLKSHQVATAEEQAGGSWRIYAANLKRLSADGV
;
A
#
# COMPACT_ATOMS: atom_id res chain seq x y z
N THR A 1 49.97 8.08 17.13
CA THR A 1 49.01 7.92 18.24
C THR A 1 47.64 8.28 17.69
N ASP A 2 47.02 7.33 17.01
CA ASP A 2 45.66 7.46 16.48
C ASP A 2 44.74 6.61 17.35
N ALA A 3 43.93 7.29 18.17
CA ALA A 3 42.88 6.63 18.93
C ALA A 3 41.64 6.51 18.03
N ALA A 4 41.36 5.29 17.58
CA ALA A 4 40.14 4.97 16.85
C ALA A 4 38.93 5.18 17.79
N ILE A 5 38.07 6.15 17.46
CA ILE A 5 36.80 6.37 18.15
C ILE A 5 35.83 5.29 17.66
N THR A 6 35.63 4.25 18.46
CA THR A 6 34.59 3.25 18.23
C THR A 6 33.27 3.82 18.77
N ILE A 7 32.42 4.32 17.88
CA ILE A 7 31.05 4.70 18.24
C ILE A 7 30.22 3.41 18.26
N ALA A 8 29.81 2.97 19.45
CA ALA A 8 28.89 1.85 19.57
C ALA A 8 27.54 2.23 18.94
N PRO A 9 26.90 1.33 18.17
CA PRO A 9 25.58 1.60 17.61
C PRO A 9 24.57 1.82 18.74
N PRO A 10 23.61 2.74 18.57
CA PRO A 10 22.58 2.98 19.58
C PRO A 10 21.81 1.68 19.82
N GLN A 11 21.83 1.22 21.07
CA GLN A 11 20.99 0.13 21.54
C GLN A 11 19.56 0.66 21.60
N ILE A 12 18.78 0.40 20.56
CA ILE A 12 17.34 0.67 20.57
C ILE A 12 16.70 -0.41 21.44
N SER A 13 16.46 -0.05 22.70
CA SER A 13 15.60 -0.81 23.60
C SER A 13 14.20 -0.86 23.00
N ARG A 14 13.83 -1.99 22.40
CA ARG A 14 12.43 -2.28 22.07
C ARG A 14 11.70 -2.52 23.39
N SER A 15 11.15 -1.46 23.98
CA SER A 15 10.14 -1.60 25.02
C SER A 15 8.88 -2.17 24.37
N GLN A 16 8.73 -3.49 24.43
CA GLN A 16 7.45 -4.15 24.24
C GLN A 16 6.61 -3.88 25.49
N ASP A 17 6.02 -2.70 25.68
CA ASP A 17 5.04 -2.54 26.76
C ASP A 17 4.08 -1.37 26.51
N VAL A 18 2.80 -1.70 26.73
CA VAL A 18 1.57 -0.88 26.64
C VAL A 18 1.08 -0.59 25.23
N ILE A 19 0.47 -1.60 24.60
CA ILE A 19 -0.50 -1.36 23.52
C ILE A 19 -1.63 -0.51 24.12
N THR A 20 -1.64 0.79 23.84
CA THR A 20 -2.78 1.64 24.18
C THR A 20 -3.98 1.12 23.39
N THR A 21 -5.17 1.09 24.00
CA THR A 21 -6.37 0.45 23.45
C THR A 21 -6.69 0.85 22.00
N ASN A 22 -6.24 2.04 21.56
CA ASN A 22 -6.36 2.56 20.20
C ASN A 22 -5.49 1.81 19.17
N GLU A 23 -4.28 1.39 19.53
CA GLU A 23 -3.37 0.68 18.61
C GLU A 23 -3.88 -0.72 18.26
N ALA A 24 -4.37 -1.46 19.27
CA ALA A 24 -4.95 -2.78 19.06
C ALA A 24 -6.20 -2.70 18.16
N GLU A 25 -7.03 -1.69 18.38
CA GLU A 25 -8.25 -1.45 17.60
C GLU A 25 -7.93 -1.05 16.16
N ALA A 26 -6.98 -0.12 15.95
CA ALA A 26 -6.50 0.27 14.63
C ALA A 26 -5.92 -0.91 13.85
N LEU A 27 -5.11 -1.75 14.51
CA LEU A 27 -4.58 -2.96 13.89
C LEU A 27 -5.69 -3.93 13.50
N ALA A 28 -6.62 -4.20 14.42
CA ALA A 28 -7.70 -5.15 14.20
C ALA A 28 -8.64 -4.69 13.08
N SER A 29 -9.02 -3.41 13.04
CA SER A 29 -9.88 -2.83 12.00
C SER A 29 -9.18 -2.89 10.63
N CYS A 30 -7.89 -2.56 10.58
CA CYS A 30 -7.09 -2.62 9.37
C CYS A 30 -6.93 -4.05 8.83
N LYS A 31 -6.69 -5.04 9.70
CA LYS A 31 -6.64 -6.45 9.30
C LYS A 31 -8.00 -6.96 8.84
N ALA A 32 -9.08 -6.55 9.49
CA ALA A 32 -10.44 -6.88 9.05
C ALA A 32 -10.71 -6.32 7.64
N TRP A 33 -10.31 -5.06 7.39
CA TRP A 33 -10.41 -4.46 6.07
C TRP A 33 -9.58 -5.19 5.01
N VAL A 34 -8.36 -5.62 5.33
CA VAL A 34 -7.55 -6.43 4.39
C VAL A 34 -8.25 -7.74 4.05
N SER A 35 -8.86 -8.39 5.03
CA SER A 35 -9.63 -9.63 4.82
C SER A 35 -10.82 -9.39 3.89
N ASP A 36 -11.65 -8.39 4.19
CA ASP A 36 -12.85 -8.11 3.38
C ASP A 36 -12.50 -7.60 1.98
N VAL A 37 -11.66 -6.56 1.89
CA VAL A 37 -11.44 -5.86 0.63
C VAL A 37 -10.38 -6.54 -0.24
N LEU A 38 -9.22 -6.87 0.32
CA LEU A 38 -8.14 -7.43 -0.50
C LEU A 38 -8.36 -8.91 -0.80
N VAL A 39 -8.84 -9.70 0.17
CA VAL A 39 -9.03 -11.14 0.03
C VAL A 39 -10.43 -11.49 -0.47
N ASP A 40 -11.49 -11.18 0.28
CA ASP A 40 -12.85 -11.65 -0.03
C ASP A 40 -13.40 -10.98 -1.31
N LYS A 41 -13.22 -9.67 -1.46
CA LYS A 41 -13.53 -8.93 -2.70
C LYS A 41 -12.48 -9.10 -3.79
N ASN A 42 -11.38 -9.79 -3.49
CA ASN A 42 -10.28 -10.09 -4.42
C ASN A 42 -9.75 -8.83 -5.14
N VAL A 43 -9.61 -7.72 -4.41
CA VAL A 43 -8.99 -6.50 -4.94
C VAL A 43 -7.48 -6.69 -5.15
N CYS A 44 -6.84 -7.56 -4.35
CA CYS A 44 -5.45 -7.96 -4.57
C CYS A 44 -5.36 -9.48 -4.72
N PRO A 45 -5.11 -10.02 -5.92
CA PRO A 45 -5.05 -11.48 -6.12
C PRO A 45 -3.81 -12.13 -5.50
N PHE A 46 -2.88 -11.35 -4.95
CA PHE A 46 -1.61 -11.81 -4.39
C PHE A 46 -1.56 -11.73 -2.86
N THR A 47 -2.68 -11.39 -2.23
CA THR A 47 -2.85 -11.36 -0.77
C THR A 47 -3.76 -12.51 -0.36
N ALA A 48 -3.30 -13.41 0.52
CA ALA A 48 -4.12 -14.53 0.99
C ALA A 48 -4.76 -14.28 2.36
N SER A 49 -4.13 -13.42 3.17
CA SER A 49 -4.64 -13.03 4.49
C SER A 49 -4.01 -11.69 4.91
N PRO A 50 -4.48 -11.05 6.00
CA PRO A 50 -3.85 -9.86 6.55
C PRO A 50 -2.40 -10.03 6.99
N ASP A 51 -1.98 -11.28 7.23
CA ASP A 51 -0.64 -11.59 7.75
C ASP A 51 0.29 -12.12 6.66
N TYR A 52 -0.17 -12.30 5.41
CA TYR A 52 0.59 -13.01 4.39
C TYR A 52 0.33 -12.50 2.96
N ALA A 53 1.40 -12.17 2.25
CA ALA A 53 1.39 -11.55 0.92
C ALA A 53 2.33 -12.26 -0.08
N ALA A 54 2.29 -11.82 -1.34
CA ALA A 54 2.98 -12.42 -2.49
C ALA A 54 2.56 -13.87 -2.78
N VAL A 55 1.34 -14.26 -2.41
CA VAL A 55 0.83 -15.60 -2.63
C VAL A 55 0.48 -15.80 -4.10
N GLY A 56 0.92 -16.92 -4.69
CA GLY A 56 0.63 -17.26 -6.08
C GLY A 56 1.45 -16.49 -7.11
N VAL A 57 2.43 -15.67 -6.69
CA VAL A 57 3.38 -15.02 -7.58
C VAL A 57 4.47 -16.01 -7.97
N LYS A 58 4.58 -16.34 -9.26
CA LYS A 58 5.49 -17.38 -9.75
C LYS A 58 6.95 -16.98 -9.54
N GLY A 59 7.71 -17.81 -8.84
CA GLY A 59 9.14 -17.59 -8.60
C GLY A 59 9.42 -16.61 -7.44
N VAL A 60 8.40 -16.19 -6.71
CA VAL A 60 8.52 -15.39 -5.49
C VAL A 60 8.01 -16.23 -4.32
N GLU A 61 8.79 -16.31 -3.25
CA GLU A 61 8.33 -16.95 -2.02
C GLU A 61 7.36 -16.02 -1.29
N PRO A 62 6.18 -16.50 -0.89
CA PRO A 62 5.29 -15.75 -0.03
C PRO A 62 5.94 -15.44 1.32
N GLY A 63 5.56 -14.32 1.91
CA GLY A 63 6.17 -13.80 3.12
C GLY A 63 5.18 -13.07 4.01
N ALA A 64 5.55 -12.89 5.27
CA ALA A 64 4.69 -12.21 6.23
C ALA A 64 4.50 -10.72 5.86
N VAL A 65 3.39 -10.17 6.34
CA VAL A 65 3.17 -8.72 6.36
C VAL A 65 3.67 -8.18 7.69
N LEU A 66 4.64 -7.26 7.66
CA LEU A 66 5.07 -6.54 8.84
C LEU A 66 4.01 -5.48 9.17
N TRP A 67 3.59 -5.37 10.43
CA TRP A 67 2.66 -4.34 10.88
C TRP A 67 3.36 -3.43 11.89
N GLN A 68 3.38 -2.13 11.63
CA GLN A 68 3.87 -1.11 12.54
C GLN A 68 2.81 -0.04 12.72
N ILE A 69 2.66 0.44 13.94
CA ILE A 69 1.80 1.57 14.26
C ILE A 69 2.71 2.68 14.76
N SER A 70 2.40 3.91 14.36
CA SER A 70 3.10 5.10 14.79
C SER A 70 2.08 6.13 15.23
N ASP A 71 2.22 6.61 16.46
CA ASP A 71 1.46 7.71 17.04
C ASP A 71 1.97 9.08 16.58
N ALA A 72 2.99 9.11 15.72
CA ALA A 72 3.52 10.32 15.11
C ALA A 72 2.39 11.22 14.59
N ASP A 73 2.30 12.39 15.19
CA ASP A 73 1.38 13.45 14.83
C ASP A 73 2.12 14.59 14.11
N ASP A 74 3.30 14.35 13.55
CA ASP A 74 4.00 15.28 12.68
C ASP A 74 4.82 14.55 11.60
N SER A 75 5.12 15.28 10.52
CA SER A 75 5.80 14.69 9.36
C SER A 75 7.20 14.17 9.65
N VAL A 76 7.94 14.76 10.60
CA VAL A 76 9.33 14.34 10.88
C VAL A 76 9.32 12.97 11.54
N HIS A 77 8.49 12.79 12.56
CA HIS A 77 8.35 11.50 13.24
C HIS A 77 7.70 10.46 12.31
N ALA A 78 6.72 10.84 11.49
CA ALA A 78 6.10 9.93 10.52
C ALA A 78 7.10 9.47 9.44
N LEU A 79 7.95 10.37 8.93
CA LEU A 79 9.03 10.03 7.99
C LEU A 79 10.06 9.10 8.63
N ASN A 80 10.42 9.34 9.90
CA ASN A 80 11.30 8.44 10.63
C ASN A 80 10.68 7.04 10.79
N ALA A 81 9.40 6.93 11.15
CA ALA A 81 8.68 5.66 11.22
C ALA A 81 8.64 4.95 9.86
N PHE A 82 8.38 5.69 8.78
CA PHE A 82 8.44 5.19 7.40
C PHE A 82 9.80 4.58 7.06
N TRP A 83 10.90 5.29 7.35
CA TRP A 83 12.24 4.79 7.02
C TRP A 83 12.65 3.58 7.86
N GLN A 84 12.20 3.50 9.11
CA GLN A 84 12.44 2.34 9.95
C GLN A 84 11.78 1.08 9.37
N ILE A 85 10.48 1.14 9.05
CA ILE A 85 9.77 -0.01 8.49
C ILE A 85 10.27 -0.36 7.07
N ALA A 86 10.64 0.64 6.27
CA ALA A 86 11.20 0.43 4.93
C ALA A 86 12.53 -0.31 5.00
N ARG A 87 13.43 0.09 5.91
CA ARG A 87 14.68 -0.62 6.17
C ARG A 87 14.41 -2.06 6.60
N ASP A 88 13.51 -2.25 7.56
CA ASP A 88 13.22 -3.57 8.11
C ASP A 88 12.65 -4.50 7.02
N LEU A 89 11.78 -4.01 6.13
CA LEU A 89 11.30 -4.76 4.96
C LEU A 89 12.40 -5.04 3.92
N ALA A 90 13.24 -4.05 3.61
CA ALA A 90 14.30 -4.19 2.62
C ALA A 90 15.39 -5.18 3.05
N CYS A 91 15.69 -5.25 4.35
CA CYS A 91 16.66 -6.19 4.90
C CYS A 91 16.10 -7.60 5.12
N ALA A 92 14.78 -7.77 5.16
CA ALA A 92 14.16 -9.08 5.31
C ALA A 92 14.22 -9.88 4.00
N PRO A 93 14.61 -11.17 4.02
CA PRO A 93 14.46 -12.03 2.83
C PRO A 93 12.98 -12.27 2.52
N ASP A 94 12.67 -12.60 1.27
CA ASP A 94 11.28 -12.76 0.78
C ASP A 94 10.46 -13.78 1.57
N SER A 95 11.05 -14.94 1.89
CA SER A 95 10.40 -15.96 2.72
C SER A 95 10.10 -15.54 4.16
N LYS A 96 10.64 -14.40 4.61
CA LYS A 96 10.34 -13.82 5.92
C LYS A 96 9.29 -12.72 5.81
N SER A 97 9.50 -11.76 4.92
CA SER A 97 8.59 -10.63 4.74
C SER A 97 8.47 -10.23 3.29
N SER A 98 7.24 -10.03 2.83
CA SER A 98 6.93 -9.61 1.45
C SER A 98 6.26 -8.24 1.37
N ALA A 99 5.67 -7.78 2.46
CA ALA A 99 5.09 -6.45 2.55
C ALA A 99 5.20 -5.88 3.97
N ALA A 100 4.98 -4.58 4.10
CA ALA A 100 4.88 -3.92 5.38
C ALA A 100 3.77 -2.87 5.39
N MET A 101 3.07 -2.73 6.50
CA MET A 101 1.98 -1.80 6.72
C MET A 101 2.36 -0.87 7.87
N LEU A 102 2.47 0.42 7.57
CA LEU A 102 2.65 1.49 8.56
C LEU A 102 1.32 2.19 8.78
N LEU A 103 0.72 2.02 9.95
CA LEU A 103 -0.48 2.74 10.37
C LEU A 103 -0.10 4.06 11.04
N LEU A 104 -0.82 5.13 10.70
CA LEU A 104 -0.62 6.48 11.18
C LEU A 104 -1.95 7.08 11.69
N PRO A 105 -2.55 6.55 12.78
CA PRO A 105 -3.90 6.93 13.19
C PRO A 105 -4.10 8.43 13.47
N CYS A 106 -3.04 9.16 13.84
CA CYS A 106 -3.09 10.62 14.05
C CYS A 106 -3.43 11.43 12.78
N TYR A 107 -3.51 10.78 11.61
CA TYR A 107 -3.88 11.38 10.34
C TYR A 107 -5.32 11.04 9.89
N ASP A 108 -6.04 10.14 10.57
CA ASP A 108 -7.31 9.55 10.08
C ASP A 108 -8.39 10.57 9.69
N ASP A 109 -8.43 11.69 10.41
CA ASP A 109 -9.44 12.74 10.26
C ASP A 109 -8.96 13.92 9.39
N ASP A 110 -7.72 13.89 8.90
CA ASP A 110 -7.07 14.98 8.16
C ASP A 110 -6.35 14.49 6.90
N PHE A 111 -7.13 14.27 5.85
CA PHE A 111 -6.61 13.81 4.57
C PHE A 111 -5.63 14.79 3.92
N GLU A 112 -5.84 16.10 4.08
CA GLU A 112 -4.96 17.11 3.49
C GLU A 112 -3.56 17.03 4.10
N ARG A 113 -3.50 16.93 5.43
CA ARG A 113 -2.24 16.73 6.14
C ARG A 113 -1.56 15.42 5.77
N PHE A 114 -2.34 14.34 5.59
CA PHE A 114 -1.80 13.05 5.14
C PHE A 114 -1.25 13.11 3.71
N ASP A 115 -1.93 13.82 2.80
CA ASP A 115 -1.48 13.97 1.41
C ASP A 115 -0.16 14.76 1.35
N VAL A 116 0.01 15.80 2.16
CA VAL A 116 1.29 16.53 2.29
C VAL A 116 2.41 15.59 2.77
N LEU A 117 2.14 14.71 3.73
CA LEU A 117 3.10 13.68 4.15
C LEU A 117 3.42 12.71 2.99
N CYS A 118 2.41 12.29 2.22
CA CYS A 118 2.60 11.43 1.05
C CYS A 118 3.54 12.11 0.03
N GLU A 119 3.34 13.38 -0.29
CA GLU A 119 4.21 14.14 -1.21
C GLU A 119 5.67 14.19 -0.71
N GLN A 120 5.88 14.36 0.59
CA GLN A 120 7.22 14.33 1.18
C GLN A 120 7.88 12.95 1.04
N ILE A 121 7.11 11.88 1.27
CA ILE A 121 7.57 10.49 1.11
C ILE A 121 7.86 10.19 -0.36
N GLU A 122 6.99 10.60 -1.28
CA GLU A 122 7.19 10.48 -2.73
C GLU A 122 8.52 11.12 -3.14
N GLY A 123 8.73 12.39 -2.77
CA GLY A 123 9.97 13.11 -3.08
C GLY A 123 11.21 12.43 -2.49
N ALA A 124 11.13 11.93 -1.26
CA ALA A 124 12.23 11.25 -0.59
C ALA A 124 12.55 9.88 -1.23
N VAL A 125 11.54 9.08 -1.56
CA VAL A 125 11.69 7.77 -2.21
C VAL A 125 12.25 7.90 -3.63
N VAL A 126 11.77 8.89 -4.39
CA VAL A 126 12.27 9.16 -5.75
C VAL A 126 13.72 9.63 -5.71
N SER A 127 14.04 10.62 -4.86
CA SER A 127 15.41 11.17 -4.78
C SER A 127 16.44 10.15 -4.27
N SER A 128 16.05 9.29 -3.34
CA SER A 128 16.92 8.22 -2.81
C SER A 128 16.97 6.96 -3.68
N HIS A 129 16.21 6.90 -4.79
CA HIS A 129 16.07 5.73 -5.66
C HIS A 129 15.56 4.47 -4.94
N VAL A 130 14.95 4.62 -3.76
CA VAL A 130 14.36 3.51 -3.00
C VAL A 130 13.24 2.85 -3.80
N PHE A 131 12.60 3.56 -4.73
CA PHE A 131 11.58 3.02 -5.63
C PHE A 131 12.04 1.78 -6.43
N LEU A 132 13.35 1.64 -6.66
CA LEU A 132 13.93 0.48 -7.34
C LEU A 132 13.82 -0.80 -6.50
N SER A 133 13.75 -0.67 -5.18
CA SER A 133 13.70 -1.79 -4.23
C SER A 133 12.35 -1.93 -3.55
N LEU A 134 11.67 -0.81 -3.25
CA LEU A 134 10.38 -0.78 -2.58
C LEU A 134 9.39 0.11 -3.33
N GLN A 135 8.11 -0.25 -3.28
CA GLN A 135 7.00 0.61 -3.70
C GLN A 135 6.19 1.02 -2.47
N ALA A 136 5.97 2.33 -2.30
CA ALA A 136 5.06 2.84 -1.29
C ALA A 136 3.68 3.09 -1.89
N ILE A 137 2.64 2.75 -1.15
CA ILE A 137 1.26 2.79 -1.61
C ILE A 137 0.39 3.36 -0.47
N PHE A 138 -0.39 4.40 -0.76
CA PHE A 138 -1.06 5.20 0.27
C PHE A 138 -2.56 4.86 0.41
N PHE A 139 -3.04 4.82 1.65
CA PHE A 139 -4.42 4.54 2.03
C PHE A 139 -4.88 5.54 3.10
N HIS A 140 -6.15 5.93 3.06
CA HIS A 140 -6.72 6.87 4.02
C HIS A 140 -8.24 6.71 4.14
N PRO A 141 -8.89 6.89 5.30
CA PRO A 141 -10.35 6.77 5.45
C PRO A 141 -11.13 7.64 4.48
N GLN A 142 -10.61 8.85 4.24
CA GLN A 142 -11.17 9.85 3.34
C GLN A 142 -10.43 9.90 1.97
N TYR A 143 -9.70 8.85 1.59
CA TYR A 143 -8.90 8.84 0.36
C TYR A 143 -9.72 9.29 -0.85
N SER A 144 -9.11 10.20 -1.61
CA SER A 144 -9.59 10.71 -2.89
C SER A 144 -8.50 10.53 -3.95
N THR A 145 -8.83 9.86 -5.03
CA THR A 145 -7.88 9.60 -6.12
C THR A 145 -7.48 10.92 -6.80
N PRO A 146 -6.18 11.21 -6.98
CA PRO A 146 -5.73 12.42 -7.65
C PRO A 146 -6.13 12.42 -9.13
N GLU A 147 -6.34 13.61 -9.69
CA GLU A 147 -6.65 13.78 -11.12
C GLU A 147 -5.45 13.53 -12.03
N THR A 148 -4.24 13.66 -11.46
CA THR A 148 -2.97 13.46 -12.15
C THR A 148 -2.27 12.21 -11.61
N LEU A 149 -1.40 11.63 -12.43
CA LEU A 149 -0.61 10.48 -12.01
C LEU A 149 0.40 10.92 -10.94
N ARG A 150 0.36 10.25 -9.78
CA ARG A 150 1.28 10.45 -8.66
C ARG A 150 1.84 9.10 -8.20
N TYR A 151 3.05 9.09 -7.64
CA TYR A 151 3.68 7.87 -7.17
C TYR A 151 2.93 7.33 -5.95
N GLY A 152 2.73 6.01 -5.87
CA GLY A 152 2.03 5.38 -4.75
C GLY A 152 0.52 5.58 -4.69
N HIS A 153 -0.02 6.50 -5.49
CA HIS A 153 -1.46 6.70 -5.64
C HIS A 153 -2.06 5.79 -6.71
N HIS A 154 -3.39 5.61 -6.64
CA HIS A 154 -4.12 4.95 -7.72
C HIS A 154 -4.02 5.75 -9.03
N HIS A 155 -4.03 5.08 -10.19
CA HIS A 155 -4.14 5.77 -11.49
C HIS A 155 -5.36 6.70 -11.53
N PRO A 156 -5.30 7.86 -12.21
CA PRO A 156 -6.43 8.75 -12.41
C PRO A 156 -7.69 8.04 -12.95
N PRO A 157 -8.91 8.45 -12.52
CA PRO A 157 -10.17 7.83 -12.95
C PRO A 157 -10.36 7.75 -14.46
N ALA A 158 -9.86 8.73 -15.22
CA ALA A 158 -9.90 8.71 -16.67
C ALA A 158 -9.10 7.53 -17.27
N LEU A 159 -7.86 7.31 -16.79
CA LEU A 159 -6.99 6.22 -17.24
C LEU A 159 -7.52 4.85 -16.81
N MET A 160 -8.12 4.76 -15.63
CA MET A 160 -8.77 3.53 -15.19
C MET A 160 -9.97 3.15 -16.05
N ARG A 161 -10.83 4.11 -16.38
CA ARG A 161 -11.98 3.91 -17.26
C ARG A 161 -11.53 3.44 -18.66
N GLU A 162 -10.44 3.99 -19.18
CA GLU A 162 -9.84 3.53 -20.43
C GLU A 162 -9.36 2.08 -20.32
N SER A 163 -8.61 1.76 -19.26
CA SER A 163 -8.12 0.40 -18.97
C SER A 163 -9.27 -0.62 -18.87
N TYR A 164 -10.37 -0.24 -18.21
CA TYR A 164 -11.58 -1.04 -18.11
C TYR A 164 -12.22 -1.30 -19.48
N THR A 165 -12.34 -0.25 -20.31
CA THR A 165 -12.90 -0.36 -21.66
C THR A 165 -12.06 -1.29 -22.53
N ARG A 166 -10.74 -1.20 -22.42
CA ARG A 166 -9.80 -2.09 -23.12
C ARG A 166 -10.01 -3.55 -22.75
N LEU A 167 -10.14 -3.86 -21.44
CA LEU A 167 -10.34 -5.22 -20.96
C LEU A 167 -11.61 -5.89 -21.54
N TYR A 168 -12.71 -5.13 -21.69
CA TYR A 168 -13.95 -5.64 -22.30
C TYR A 168 -13.80 -5.93 -23.79
N ASN A 169 -13.12 -5.03 -24.52
CA ASN A 169 -12.87 -5.21 -25.94
C ASN A 169 -12.01 -6.46 -26.21
N GLU A 170 -10.99 -6.73 -25.39
CA GLU A 170 -10.15 -7.92 -25.52
C GLU A 170 -10.93 -9.23 -25.30
N LYS A 171 -11.99 -9.21 -24.48
CA LYS A 171 -12.81 -10.39 -24.19
C LYS A 171 -13.98 -10.60 -25.16
N ASN A 172 -14.14 -9.74 -26.17
CA ASN A 172 -15.31 -9.72 -27.06
C ASN A 172 -16.65 -9.65 -26.29
N GLU A 173 -16.64 -9.12 -25.05
CA GLU A 173 -17.83 -8.90 -24.26
C GLU A 173 -18.56 -7.65 -24.82
N LYS A 174 -19.91 -7.65 -24.85
CA LYS A 174 -20.67 -6.45 -25.28
C LYS A 174 -20.16 -5.23 -24.52
N LYS A 175 -19.81 -4.18 -25.26
CA LYS A 175 -19.17 -2.96 -24.77
C LYS A 175 -19.96 -2.38 -23.59
N LYS A 176 -19.51 -2.66 -22.36
CA LYS A 176 -20.01 -2.03 -21.15
C LYS A 176 -19.04 -0.91 -20.83
N SER A 177 -19.44 0.34 -21.03
CA SER A 177 -18.69 1.49 -20.49
C SER A 177 -19.18 1.76 -19.07
N ILE A 178 -18.27 2.15 -18.19
CA ILE A 178 -18.60 2.70 -16.88
C ILE A 178 -18.51 4.23 -16.93
N SER A 179 -19.27 4.91 -16.08
CA SER A 179 -19.13 6.36 -15.93
C SER A 179 -17.78 6.69 -15.28
N LEU A 180 -17.34 7.94 -15.44
CA LEU A 180 -16.14 8.43 -14.75
C LEU A 180 -16.35 8.41 -13.22
N GLU A 181 -17.56 8.71 -12.76
CA GLU A 181 -17.94 8.68 -11.35
C GLU A 181 -17.83 7.27 -10.76
N THR A 182 -18.30 6.24 -11.46
CA THR A 182 -18.15 4.84 -11.02
C THR A 182 -16.68 4.44 -10.95
N ALA A 183 -15.87 4.83 -11.95
CA ALA A 183 -14.44 4.55 -11.93
C ALA A 183 -13.74 5.21 -10.72
N ARG A 184 -14.11 6.46 -10.39
CA ARG A 184 -13.59 7.17 -9.22
C ARG A 184 -14.01 6.49 -7.92
N ARG A 185 -15.30 6.20 -7.74
CA ARG A 185 -15.83 5.54 -6.53
C ARG A 185 -15.13 4.22 -6.25
N ALA A 186 -14.98 3.37 -7.27
CA ALA A 186 -14.29 2.09 -7.14
C ALA A 186 -12.81 2.26 -6.76
N ALA A 187 -12.13 3.24 -7.36
CA ALA A 187 -10.72 3.52 -7.06
C ALA A 187 -10.53 4.04 -5.63
N ASP A 188 -11.34 5.01 -5.23
CA ASP A 188 -11.32 5.56 -3.89
C ASP A 188 -11.60 4.45 -2.87
N PHE A 189 -12.65 3.64 -3.09
CA PHE A 189 -12.99 2.53 -2.22
C PHE A 189 -11.82 1.55 -2.02
N SER A 190 -11.08 1.23 -3.07
CA SER A 190 -9.91 0.34 -2.97
C SER A 190 -8.76 0.91 -2.12
N ARG A 191 -8.79 2.21 -1.80
CA ARG A 191 -7.81 2.95 -1.01
C ARG A 191 -8.35 3.49 0.32
N ARG A 192 -9.67 3.39 0.55
CA ARG A 192 -10.32 3.81 1.79
C ARG A 192 -10.23 2.72 2.83
N MET A 193 -9.21 2.85 3.68
CA MET A 193 -8.91 1.96 4.80
C MET A 193 -9.36 2.60 6.12
N PRO A 194 -9.65 1.85 7.20
CA PRO A 194 -10.14 2.42 8.46
C PRO A 194 -9.20 3.41 9.14
N ASN A 195 -7.89 3.32 8.85
CA ASN A 195 -6.88 4.26 9.33
C ASN A 195 -5.98 4.68 8.15
N ALA A 196 -5.37 5.87 8.29
CA ALA A 196 -4.32 6.34 7.42
C ALA A 196 -3.15 5.35 7.46
N CYS A 197 -2.69 4.93 6.28
CA CYS A 197 -1.76 3.82 6.17
C CYS A 197 -0.86 3.94 4.94
N ILE A 198 0.38 3.47 5.09
CA ILE A 198 1.34 3.30 4.01
C ILE A 198 1.69 1.83 3.90
N ASN A 199 1.36 1.24 2.75
CA ASN A 199 1.77 -0.12 2.40
C ASN A 199 3.07 -0.07 1.59
N LEU A 200 4.06 -0.81 2.04
CA LEU A 200 5.35 -0.99 1.39
C LEU A 200 5.43 -2.38 0.79
N LEU A 201 5.76 -2.44 -0.49
CA LEU A 201 5.89 -3.66 -1.27
C LEU A 201 7.31 -3.77 -1.82
N LYS A 202 7.84 -4.97 -1.98
CA LYS A 202 9.13 -5.15 -2.66
C LYS A 202 8.96 -5.01 -4.17
N SER A 203 9.73 -4.10 -4.79
CA SER A 203 9.56 -3.74 -6.20
C SER A 203 9.71 -4.92 -7.15
N HIS A 204 10.62 -5.86 -6.87
CA HIS A 204 10.78 -7.05 -7.72
C HIS A 204 9.56 -7.98 -7.65
N GLN A 205 8.95 -8.15 -6.47
CA GLN A 205 7.75 -8.96 -6.30
C GLN A 205 6.56 -8.34 -7.04
N VAL A 206 6.41 -7.02 -6.96
CA VAL A 206 5.39 -6.27 -7.71
C VAL A 206 5.59 -6.45 -9.21
N ALA A 207 6.82 -6.27 -9.71
CA ALA A 207 7.13 -6.43 -11.13
C ALA A 207 6.78 -7.84 -11.64
N THR A 208 7.16 -8.89 -10.90
CA THR A 208 6.80 -10.27 -11.27
C THR A 208 5.29 -10.50 -11.24
N ALA A 209 4.59 -9.96 -10.24
CA ALA A 209 3.14 -10.08 -10.12
C ALA A 209 2.40 -9.37 -11.27
N GLU A 210 2.86 -8.17 -11.65
CA GLU A 210 2.34 -7.41 -12.78
C GLU A 210 2.61 -8.11 -14.11
N GLU A 211 3.81 -8.64 -14.33
CA GLU A 211 4.14 -9.43 -15.51
C GLU A 211 3.21 -10.65 -15.63
N GLN A 212 3.05 -11.40 -14.53
CA GLN A 212 2.14 -12.54 -14.46
C GLN A 212 0.68 -12.16 -14.77
N ALA A 213 0.24 -10.97 -14.38
CA ALA A 213 -1.10 -10.46 -14.68
C ALA A 213 -1.25 -9.95 -16.12
N GLY A 214 -0.15 -9.77 -16.87
CA GLY A 214 -0.14 -9.11 -18.19
C GLY A 214 -0.19 -7.58 -18.10
N GLY A 215 0.31 -7.02 -17.00
CA GLY A 215 0.44 -5.59 -16.71
C GLY A 215 -0.49 -5.11 -15.59
N SER A 216 -0.03 -4.09 -14.84
CA SER A 216 -0.77 -3.46 -13.73
C SER A 216 -2.17 -2.98 -14.12
N TRP A 217 -2.34 -2.46 -15.34
CA TRP A 217 -3.63 -2.00 -15.86
C TRP A 217 -4.71 -3.09 -15.85
N ARG A 218 -4.34 -4.37 -16.00
CA ARG A 218 -5.30 -5.49 -15.95
C ARG A 218 -5.81 -5.74 -14.55
N ILE A 219 -4.94 -5.60 -13.56
CA ILE A 219 -5.29 -5.70 -12.14
C ILE A 219 -6.29 -4.59 -11.81
N TYR A 220 -5.97 -3.34 -12.17
CA TYR A 220 -6.87 -2.20 -11.95
C TYR A 220 -8.21 -2.37 -12.68
N ALA A 221 -8.20 -2.76 -13.96
CA ALA A 221 -9.43 -2.98 -14.72
C ALA A 221 -10.31 -4.10 -14.13
N ALA A 222 -9.68 -5.20 -13.67
CA ALA A 222 -10.39 -6.28 -12.98
C ALA A 222 -10.98 -5.83 -11.64
N ASN A 223 -10.26 -5.03 -10.87
CA ASN A 223 -10.75 -4.42 -9.63
C ASN A 223 -11.97 -3.56 -9.88
N LEU A 224 -11.91 -2.67 -10.88
CA LEU A 224 -13.05 -1.84 -11.26
C LEU A 224 -14.26 -2.69 -11.65
N LYS A 225 -14.07 -3.79 -12.41
CA LYS A 225 -15.15 -4.70 -12.77
C LYS A 225 -15.83 -5.35 -11.57
N ARG A 226 -15.03 -5.81 -10.59
CA ARG A 226 -15.55 -6.43 -9.36
C ARG A 226 -16.29 -5.41 -8.49
N LEU A 227 -15.62 -4.31 -8.15
CA LEU A 227 -16.17 -3.30 -7.25
C LEU A 227 -17.43 -2.65 -7.84
N SER A 228 -17.45 -2.37 -9.15
CA SER A 228 -18.65 -1.83 -9.80
C SER A 228 -19.83 -2.82 -9.81
N ALA A 229 -19.57 -4.13 -9.78
CA ALA A 229 -20.61 -5.16 -9.71
C ALA A 229 -21.20 -5.29 -8.30
N ASP A 230 -20.39 -5.02 -7.28
CA ASP A 230 -20.77 -5.02 -5.86
C ASP A 230 -21.56 -3.75 -5.44
N GLY A 231 -21.78 -2.81 -6.36
CA GLY A 231 -22.50 -1.55 -6.09
C GLY A 231 -21.66 -0.48 -5.39
N VAL A 232 -20.34 -0.67 -5.34
CA VAL A 232 -19.35 0.36 -4.95
C VAL A 232 -19.29 1.43 -6.02
#